data_AF-A0A8X6Y4C8-F1
#
_entry.id   AF-A0A8X6Y4C8-F1
#
_cell.length_a   1.000
_cell.length_b   1.000
_cell.length_c   1.000
_cell.angle_alpha   90.00
_cell.angle_beta   90.00
_cell.angle_gamma   90.00
#
_symmetry.space_group_name_H-M   'P 1'
#
loop_
_entity.id
_entity.type
_entity.pdbx_description
1 polymer ?
#
loop_
_entity_poly.entity_id
_entity_poly.type
_entity_poly.pdbx_seq_one_letter_code
_entity_poly.pdbx_strand_id
1 'polypeptide(L)' 'MIGVSVFQASVLLFYISLGYIKSSLPPILVSNFYSYSNPIPHVLMLTAIVVGIATFSVGLSIAVKMEEKYGTIDQDKCT' A
#
# COMPACT_ATOMS: atom_id res chain seq x y z
N MET A 1 -5.60 6.96 11.01
CA MET A 1 -4.96 6.83 9.67
C MET A 1 -3.51 6.36 9.74
N ILE A 2 -2.66 6.92 10.61
CA ILE A 2 -1.24 6.51 10.74
C ILE A 2 -1.05 5.00 10.97
N GLY A 3 -1.86 4.38 11.84
CA GLY A 3 -1.77 2.93 12.07
C GLY A 3 -2.07 2.09 10.81
N VAL A 4 -3.02 2.53 9.99
CA VAL A 4 -3.38 1.85 8.73
C VAL A 4 -2.25 1.98 7.71
N SER A 5 -1.59 3.15 7.60
CA SER A 5 -0.45 3.32 6.71
C SER A 5 0.77 2.48 7.12
N VAL A 6 1.02 2.34 8.43
CA VAL A 6 2.11 1.48 8.94
C VAL A 6 1.81 0.01 8.68
N PHE A 7 0.56 -0.41 8.87
CA PHE A 7 0.13 -1.77 8.56
C PHE A 7 0.29 -2.09 7.08
N GLN A 8 -0.14 -1.19 6.19
CA GLN A 8 0.04 -1.35 4.75
C GLN A 8 1.53 -1.50 4.38
N ALA A 9 2.40 -0.62 4.86
CA ALA A 9 3.84 -0.72 4.62
C ALA A 9 4.45 -2.05 5.12
N SER A 10 3.97 -2.55 6.26
CA SER A 10 4.44 -3.82 6.84
C SER A 10 4.05 -5.03 5.99
N VAL A 11 2.80 -5.09 5.52
CA VAL A 11 2.33 -6.17 4.62
C VAL A 11 3.10 -6.15 3.31
N LEU A 12 3.38 -4.95 2.77
CA LEU A 12 4.17 -4.79 1.55
C LEU A 12 5.59 -5.36 1.72
N LEU A 13 6.28 -4.99 2.81
CA LEU A 13 7.62 -5.52 3.10
C LEU A 13 7.62 -7.03 3.32
N PHE A 14 6.62 -7.56 4.02
CA PHE A 14 6.46 -9.00 4.23
C PHE A 14 6.34 -9.75 2.89
N TYR A 15 5.54 -9.24 1.95
CA TYR A 15 5.34 -9.87 0.65
C TYR A 15 6.58 -9.80 -0.24
N ILE A 16 7.32 -8.68 -0.21
CA ILE A 16 8.61 -8.55 -0.91
C ILE A 16 9.61 -9.58 -0.38
N SER A 17 9.67 -9.77 0.94
CA SER A 17 10.57 -10.74 1.56
C SER A 17 10.28 -12.18 1.13
N LEU A 18 9.02 -12.53 0.85
CA LEU A 18 8.63 -13.86 0.35
C LEU A 18 8.94 -14.03 -1.14
N GLY A 19 8.84 -12.96 -1.92
CA GLY A 19 9.06 -12.97 -3.38
C GLY A 19 10.52 -12.77 -3.80
N TYR A 20 11.45 -12.53 -2.87
CA TYR A 20 12.84 -12.23 -3.18
C TYR A 20 13.63 -13.51 -3.57
N ILE A 21 14.05 -13.56 -4.83
CA ILE A 21 14.92 -14.61 -5.37
C ILE A 21 16.33 -14.03 -5.50
N LYS A 22 17.33 -14.66 -4.85
CA LYS A 22 18.74 -14.23 -4.95
C LYS A 22 19.17 -14.25 -6.43
N SER A 23 19.76 -13.13 -6.88
CA SER A 23 20.34 -12.96 -8.23
C SER A 23 19.35 -12.80 -9.38
N SER A 24 18.16 -12.26 -9.13
CA SER A 24 17.16 -12.01 -10.17
C SER A 24 17.15 -10.55 -10.64
N LEU A 25 17.17 -10.31 -11.95
CA LEU A 25 17.00 -8.97 -12.52
C LEU A 25 15.51 -8.58 -12.52
N PRO A 26 15.17 -7.29 -12.41
CA PRO A 26 13.80 -6.82 -12.63
C PRO A 26 13.24 -7.38 -13.95
N PRO A 27 11.94 -7.71 -14.04
CA PRO A 27 11.32 -8.27 -15.23
C PRO A 27 11.14 -7.20 -16.33
N ILE A 28 12.26 -6.71 -16.85
CA ILE A 28 12.36 -5.74 -17.93
C ILE A 28 13.11 -6.46 -19.04
N LEU A 29 12.50 -6.59 -20.21
CA LEU A 29 13.10 -7.28 -21.36
C LEU A 29 14.38 -6.56 -21.79
N VAL A 30 15.53 -7.12 -21.44
CA VAL A 30 16.86 -6.68 -21.90
C VAL A 30 17.46 -7.81 -22.71
N SER A 31 17.91 -7.51 -23.92
CA SER A 31 18.46 -8.45 -24.89
C SER A 31 19.82 -9.02 -24.46
N ASN A 32 19.85 -9.89 -23.43
CA ASN A 32 20.90 -10.90 -23.19
C ASN A 32 20.77 -11.74 -21.90
N PHE A 33 19.64 -11.74 -21.18
CA PHE A 33 19.54 -12.44 -19.90
C PHE A 33 18.44 -13.52 -19.85
N TYR A 34 18.78 -14.67 -19.24
CA TYR A 34 17.93 -15.87 -19.11
C TYR A 34 17.22 -15.99 -17.74
N SER A 35 17.47 -15.08 -16.79
CA SER A 35 16.88 -15.13 -15.45
C SER A 35 16.20 -13.82 -15.10
N TYR A 36 14.88 -13.80 -15.26
CA TYR A 36 14.01 -12.70 -14.85
C TYR A 36 13.37 -12.99 -13.49
N SER A 37 13.11 -11.95 -12.72
CA SER A 37 12.35 -12.06 -11.48
C SER A 37 10.88 -12.31 -11.77
N ASN A 38 10.20 -13.00 -10.86
CA ASN A 38 8.80 -13.35 -11.05
C ASN A 38 7.95 -12.06 -11.16
N PRO A 39 7.24 -11.81 -12.28
CA PRO A 39 6.44 -10.61 -12.46
C PRO A 39 5.18 -10.59 -11.58
N ILE A 40 4.77 -11.74 -11.04
CA ILE A 40 3.55 -11.87 -10.23
C ILE A 40 3.63 -11.02 -8.94
N PRO A 41 4.67 -11.15 -8.08
CA PRO A 41 4.87 -10.25 -6.95
C PRO A 41 4.88 -8.78 -7.35
N HIS A 42 5.60 -8.40 -8.41
CA HIS A 42 5.74 -6.99 -8.80
C HIS A 42 4.39 -6.31 -9.11
N VAL A 43 3.50 -7.00 -9.84
CA VAL A 43 2.16 -6.49 -10.15
C VAL A 43 1.27 -6.43 -8.90
N LEU A 44 1.31 -7.47 -8.05
CA LEU A 44 0.53 -7.50 -6.80
C LEU A 44 0.92 -6.38 -5.83
N MET A 45 2.20 -6.01 -5.81
CA MET A 45 2.68 -4.90 -4.97
C MET A 45 2.18 -3.55 -5.48
N LEU A 46 2.22 -3.32 -6.80
CA LEU A 46 1.73 -2.09 -7.40
C LEU A 46 0.23 -1.90 -7.15
N THR A 47 -0.57 -2.96 -7.28
CA THR A 47 -2.02 -2.89 -7.01
C THR A 47 -2.31 -2.64 -5.53
N ALA A 48 -1.59 -3.30 -4.62
CA ALA A 48 -1.74 -3.08 -3.18
C ALA A 48 -1.41 -1.65 -2.75
N ILE A 49 -0.42 -1.01 -3.39
CA ILE A 49 -0.07 0.40 -3.14
C ILE A 49 -1.22 1.33 -3.56
N VAL A 50 -1.73 1.18 -4.79
CA VAL A 50 -2.80 2.04 -5.32
C VAL A 50 -4.07 1.91 -4.49
N VAL A 51 -4.46 0.69 -4.12
CA VAL A 51 -5.65 0.45 -3.29
C VAL A 51 -5.51 1.09 -1.92
N GLY A 52 -4.35 1.00 -1.28
CA GLY A 52 -4.20 1.60 0.05
C GLY A 52 -4.09 3.12 0.05
N ILE A 53 -3.59 3.75 -1.02
CA ILE A 53 -3.70 5.22 -1.16
C ILE A 53 -5.16 5.63 -1.34
N ALA A 54 -5.95 4.86 -2.09
CA ALA A 54 -7.38 5.13 -2.27
C ALA A 54 -8.15 5.05 -0.94
N THR A 55 -7.91 4.02 -0.13
CA THR A 55 -8.57 3.89 1.18
C THR A 55 -8.09 4.94 2.18
N PHE A 56 -6.81 5.32 2.15
CA PHE A 56 -6.29 6.42 2.96
C PHE A 56 -6.98 7.75 2.61
N SER A 57 -7.15 8.04 1.31
CA SER A 57 -7.83 9.24 0.83
C SER A 57 -9.28 9.31 1.30
N VAL A 58 -10.04 8.22 1.15
CA VAL A 58 -11.43 8.14 1.64
C VAL A 58 -11.49 8.32 3.14
N GLY A 59 -10.60 7.65 3.89
CA GLY A 59 -10.52 7.78 5.34
C GLY A 59 -10.26 9.22 5.79
N LEU A 60 -9.35 9.93 5.13
CA LEU A 60 -9.07 11.33 5.41
C LEU A 60 -10.24 12.24 5.04
N SER A 61 -10.91 11.97 3.91
CA SER A 61 -12.12 12.71 3.51
C SER A 61 -13.23 12.61 4.56
N ILE A 62 -13.38 11.45 5.19
CA ILE A 62 -14.36 11.25 6.27
C ILE A 62 -13.93 12.04 7.52
N ALA A 63 -12.65 12.02 7.89
CA ALA A 63 -12.15 12.77 9.04
C ALA A 63 -12.38 14.29 8.89
N VAL A 64 -12.14 14.84 7.70
CA VAL A 64 -12.43 16.25 7.40
C VAL A 64 -13.94 16.52 7.48
N LYS A 65 -14.76 15.65 6.89
CA LYS A 65 -16.23 15.79 6.94
C LYS A 65 -16.81 15.73 8.36
N MET A 66 -16.18 14.96 9.25
CA MET A 66 -16.56 14.91 10.66
C MET A 66 -16.27 16.24 11.36
N GLU A 67 -15.08 16.81 11.13
CA GLU A 67 -14.71 18.11 11.68
C GLU A 67 -15.64 19.23 11.19
N GLU A 68 -15.96 19.28 9.89
CA GLU A 68 -16.90 20.26 9.32
C GLU A 68 -18.30 20.20 9.95
N LYS A 69 -18.79 19.00 10.29
CA LYS A 69 -20.17 18.79 10.74
C LYS A 69 -20.34 18.84 12.26
N TYR A 70 -19.36 18.34 13.00
CA TYR A 70 -19.43 18.19 14.45
C TYR A 70 -18.47 19.12 15.21
N GLY A 71 -17.58 19.84 14.51
CA GLY A 71 -16.56 20.70 15.13
C GLY A 71 -15.53 19.93 15.95
N THR A 72 -15.54 18.59 15.85
CA THR A 72 -14.65 17.70 16.58
C THR A 72 -14.34 16.47 15.74
N ILE A 73 -13.08 16.01 15.82
CA ILE A 73 -12.62 14.74 15.25
C ILE A 73 -12.69 13.61 16.28
N ASP A 74 -13.08 13.92 17.51
CA ASP A 74 -13.19 13.00 18.63
C ASP A 74 -14.47 12.16 18.50
N GLN A 75 -14.31 10.84 18.35
CA GLN A 75 -15.45 9.93 18.15
C GLN A 75 -16.36 9.85 19.38
N ASP A 76 -15.81 9.98 20.60
CA ASP A 76 -16.57 9.86 21.84
C ASP A 76 -17.51 11.06 22.04
N LYS A 77 -17.20 12.20 21.41
CA LYS A 77 -18.02 13.43 21.43
C LYS A 77 -19.05 13.51 20.32
N CYS A 78 -19.12 12.51 19.44
CA CYS A 78 -20.07 12.48 18.31
C CYS A 78 -21.43 11.80 18.64
N THR A 79 -21.77 11.61 19.91
CA THR A 79 -23.08 11.08 20.38
C THR A 79 -24.04 12.22 20.68
#